data_AF-A0A2R4XPP1-F1
#
_entry.id   AF-A0A2R4XPP1-F1
#
_cell.length_a   1.000
_cell.length_b   1.000
_cell.length_c   1.000
_cell.angle_alpha   90.00
_cell.angle_beta   90.00
_cell.angle_gamma   90.00
#
_symmetry.space_group_name_H-M   'P 1'
#
loop_
_entity.id
_entity.type
_entity.pdbx_description
1 polymer ?
#
loop_
_entity_poly.entity_id
_entity_poly.type
_entity_poly.pdbx_seq_one_letter_code
_entity_poly.pdbx_strand_id
1 'polypeptide(L)'
;MDETYKQKSQEVHERYESLDEQQRAKRAREVAKILGISEAQWVASACGPVRSVKLEGNGQEIFRKLGSLGRVMALTRNDICVHERHGAYEDIKGTGHVGLVLGPDIDLRVFFSCWDSAWAVEEGGRHSLQFFDTEGVAIHKVYCTDETDTAQYLKLVQEHAVASVWPAFQAIEPDVRQDRVDDAQAFRDAWLNLKDTHDFFPMLRKFNVNRQGALLDVGADLAQQVPVDTIDKMLRNAAAEGQSIMCFVGNRGMIQIHTGPVERIVERGPWLNVLDPTFNLHLDVSRVSQVWVVNKPTVDGWVTSLEVYDAQGELIVQFFGARKPGKPELVEWRHLMTSFCKEALAS
;
A
#
# COMPACT_ATOMS: atom_id res chain seq x y z
N MET A 1 26.66 19.97 8.19
CA MET A 1 25.87 18.99 8.95
C MET A 1 25.73 19.50 10.37
N ASP A 2 24.49 19.60 10.84
CA ASP A 2 24.09 19.98 12.20
C ASP A 2 24.73 19.03 13.24
N GLU A 3 25.19 19.59 14.37
CA GLU A 3 25.77 18.85 15.49
C GLU A 3 24.78 17.83 16.07
N THR A 4 23.49 18.20 16.10
CA THR A 4 22.39 17.33 16.52
C THR A 4 22.27 16.09 15.64
N TYR A 5 22.44 16.22 14.33
CA TYR A 5 22.38 15.09 13.40
C TYR A 5 23.52 14.11 13.65
N LYS A 6 24.75 14.61 13.80
CA LYS A 6 25.92 13.77 14.02
C LYS A 6 25.79 12.95 15.30
N GLN A 7 25.33 13.59 16.38
CA GLN A 7 25.11 12.90 17.65
C GLN A 7 24.07 11.78 17.50
N LYS A 8 22.89 12.07 16.96
CA LYS A 8 21.82 11.06 16.83
C LYS A 8 22.17 9.91 15.89
N SER A 9 22.87 10.22 14.79
CA SER A 9 23.39 9.19 13.88
C SER A 9 24.38 8.28 14.61
N GLN A 10 25.31 8.85 15.39
CA GLN A 10 26.27 8.09 16.19
C GLN A 10 25.59 7.20 17.23
N GLU A 11 24.57 7.69 17.94
CA GLU A 11 23.78 6.91 18.90
C GLU A 11 23.05 5.72 18.24
N VAL A 12 22.64 5.84 16.97
CA VAL A 12 22.08 4.71 16.21
C VAL A 12 23.16 3.71 15.84
N HIS A 13 24.36 4.17 15.46
CA HIS A 13 25.49 3.28 15.16
C HIS A 13 25.88 2.43 16.36
N GLU A 14 26.06 3.04 17.53
CA GLU A 14 26.41 2.33 18.76
C GLU A 14 25.37 1.27 19.14
N ARG A 15 24.08 1.62 19.03
CA ARG A 15 22.99 0.66 19.28
C ARG A 15 22.95 -0.46 18.23
N TYR A 16 23.19 -0.16 16.95
CA TYR A 16 23.26 -1.16 15.90
C TYR A 16 24.44 -2.13 16.09
N GLU A 17 25.60 -1.63 16.51
CA GLU A 17 26.78 -2.43 16.84
C GLU A 17 26.58 -3.33 18.07
N SER A 18 25.59 -3.06 18.91
CA SER A 18 25.20 -3.94 20.01
C SER A 18 24.25 -5.07 19.61
N LEU A 19 23.65 -5.01 18.41
CA LEU A 19 22.74 -6.05 17.91
C LEU A 19 23.51 -7.32 17.55
N ASP A 20 22.89 -8.47 17.76
CA ASP A 20 23.43 -9.76 17.32
C ASP A 20 23.26 -9.97 15.79
N GLU A 21 23.88 -11.03 15.26
CA GLU A 21 23.85 -11.33 13.82
C GLU A 21 22.42 -11.58 13.30
N GLN A 22 21.56 -12.23 14.08
CA GLN A 22 20.19 -12.53 13.68
C GLN A 22 19.34 -11.25 13.60
N GLN A 23 19.53 -10.35 14.56
CA GLN A 23 18.89 -9.04 14.60
C GLN A 23 19.35 -8.18 13.42
N ARG A 24 20.65 -8.16 13.11
CA ARG A 24 21.21 -7.41 11.96
C ARG A 24 20.78 -7.98 10.60
N ALA A 25 20.52 -9.29 10.51
CA ALA A 25 20.04 -9.94 9.28
C ALA A 25 18.57 -9.61 8.94
N LYS A 26 17.83 -8.99 9.85
CA LYS A 26 16.45 -8.58 9.60
C LYS A 26 16.38 -7.43 8.58
N ARG A 27 15.21 -7.25 7.97
CA ARG A 27 14.95 -6.13 7.06
C ARG A 27 15.03 -4.78 7.81
N ALA A 28 15.42 -3.72 7.09
CA ALA A 28 15.56 -2.35 7.60
C ALA A 28 14.45 -1.90 8.57
N ARG A 29 13.17 -2.14 8.21
CA ARG A 29 12.02 -1.81 9.07
C ARG A 29 12.06 -2.50 10.44
N GLU A 30 12.39 -3.79 10.46
CA GLU A 30 12.42 -4.59 11.69
C GLU A 30 13.64 -4.20 12.55
N VAL A 31 14.77 -3.88 11.91
CA VAL A 31 15.95 -3.32 12.60
C VAL A 31 15.59 -1.97 13.24
N ALA A 32 14.92 -1.07 12.50
CA ALA A 32 14.48 0.23 13.01
C ALA A 32 13.57 0.07 14.25
N LYS A 33 12.60 -0.86 14.20
CA LYS A 33 11.75 -1.20 15.35
C LYS A 33 12.54 -1.69 16.56
N ILE A 34 13.51 -2.60 16.36
CA ILE A 34 14.38 -3.10 17.44
C ILE A 34 15.17 -1.95 18.08
N LEU A 35 15.64 -1.01 17.27
CA LEU A 35 16.37 0.18 17.72
C LEU A 35 15.47 1.27 18.31
N GLY A 36 14.14 1.11 18.28
CA GLY A 36 13.19 2.10 18.77
C GLY A 36 13.19 3.42 17.99
N ILE A 37 13.47 3.36 16.68
CA ILE A 37 13.46 4.51 15.76
C ILE A 37 12.53 4.23 14.58
N SER A 38 12.11 5.27 13.85
CA SER A 38 11.35 5.02 12.61
C SER A 38 12.26 4.58 11.47
N GLU A 39 11.63 4.11 10.39
CA GLU A 39 12.36 3.71 9.18
C GLU A 39 13.02 4.90 8.49
N ALA A 40 12.42 6.10 8.52
CA ALA A 40 13.06 7.31 8.01
C ALA A 40 14.32 7.68 8.81
N GLN A 41 14.31 7.52 10.13
CA GLN A 41 15.50 7.73 10.97
C GLN A 41 16.55 6.66 10.74
N TRP A 42 16.16 5.40 10.49
CA TRP A 42 17.09 4.36 10.07
C TRP A 42 17.79 4.75 8.76
N VAL A 43 17.04 5.17 7.74
CA VAL A 43 17.63 5.65 6.48
C VAL A 43 18.54 6.85 6.72
N ALA A 44 18.05 7.88 7.42
CA ALA A 44 18.83 9.07 7.71
C ALA A 44 20.07 8.80 8.58
N SER A 45 20.10 7.71 9.33
CA SER A 45 21.28 7.37 10.13
C SER A 45 22.49 7.01 9.28
N ALA A 46 22.28 6.54 8.04
CA ALA A 46 23.32 5.97 7.17
C ALA A 46 24.17 4.88 7.87
N CYS A 47 23.53 4.11 8.76
CA CYS A 47 24.17 3.09 9.59
C CYS A 47 24.29 1.73 8.90
N GLY A 48 25.35 0.99 9.22
CA GLY A 48 25.55 -0.38 8.76
C GLY A 48 25.61 -0.46 7.22
N PRO A 49 24.74 -1.28 6.57
CA PRO A 49 24.74 -1.43 5.12
C PRO A 49 24.10 -0.24 4.37
N VAL A 50 23.54 0.73 5.08
CA VAL A 50 22.79 1.84 4.49
C VAL A 50 23.72 2.99 4.14
N ARG A 51 23.63 3.48 2.91
CA ARG A 51 24.09 4.81 2.51
C ARG A 51 22.90 5.59 1.98
N SER A 52 22.83 6.88 2.31
CA SER A 52 21.67 7.69 1.96
C SER A 52 22.03 9.13 1.66
N VAL A 53 21.31 9.73 0.71
CA VAL A 53 21.34 11.16 0.40
C VAL A 53 19.93 11.72 0.60
N LYS A 54 19.80 12.76 1.44
CA LYS A 54 18.54 13.48 1.58
C LYS A 54 18.24 14.23 0.30
N LEU A 55 17.00 14.16 -0.17
CA LEU A 55 16.55 14.89 -1.34
C LEU A 55 15.68 16.10 -0.92
N GLU A 56 15.94 17.25 -1.52
CA GLU A 56 15.18 18.48 -1.37
C GLU A 56 14.01 18.55 -2.36
N GLY A 57 12.97 19.27 -1.94
CA GLY A 57 11.72 19.43 -2.66
C GLY A 57 10.57 18.82 -1.87
N ASN A 58 9.34 19.21 -2.23
CA ASN A 58 8.18 18.45 -1.78
C ASN A 58 8.25 17.05 -2.44
N GLY A 59 7.89 15.99 -1.74
CA GLY A 59 7.99 14.62 -2.29
C GLY A 59 7.26 14.44 -3.63
N GLN A 60 6.28 15.30 -3.92
CA GLN A 60 5.57 15.39 -5.18
C GLN A 60 6.46 15.82 -6.36
N GLU A 61 7.39 16.75 -6.19
CA GLU A 61 8.33 17.18 -7.25
C GLU A 61 9.23 16.03 -7.69
N ILE A 62 9.81 15.30 -6.74
CA ILE A 62 10.65 14.13 -7.01
C ILE A 62 9.79 13.03 -7.65
N PHE A 63 8.58 12.79 -7.14
CA PHE A 63 7.67 11.78 -7.67
C PHE A 63 7.33 12.01 -9.15
N ARG A 64 7.12 13.26 -9.58
CA ARG A 64 6.87 13.58 -10.99
C ARG A 64 8.04 13.27 -11.92
N LYS A 65 9.27 13.23 -11.39
CA LYS A 65 10.46 12.88 -12.17
C LYS A 65 10.64 11.36 -12.34
N LEU A 66 9.88 10.53 -11.64
CA LEU A 66 10.03 9.07 -11.72
C LEU A 66 9.79 8.51 -13.13
N GLY A 67 9.02 9.20 -13.97
CA GLY A 67 8.79 8.80 -15.36
C GLY A 67 10.05 8.80 -16.24
N SER A 68 11.14 9.46 -15.85
CA SER A 68 12.40 9.43 -16.60
C SER A 68 13.27 8.21 -16.28
N LEU A 69 12.92 7.40 -15.28
CA LEU A 69 13.78 6.32 -14.81
C LEU A 69 13.67 5.03 -15.63
N GLY A 70 12.78 4.97 -16.63
CA GLY A 70 12.50 3.73 -17.34
C GLY A 70 11.78 2.71 -16.44
N ARG A 71 12.14 1.43 -16.57
CA ARG A 71 11.52 0.35 -15.79
C ARG A 71 12.22 0.18 -14.45
N VAL A 72 11.42 0.08 -13.40
CA VAL A 72 11.82 0.02 -11.99
C VAL A 72 10.93 -0.97 -11.24
N MET A 73 11.20 -1.20 -9.96
CA MET A 73 10.28 -1.91 -9.06
C MET A 73 9.68 -0.93 -8.05
N ALA A 74 8.37 -0.78 -8.06
CA ALA A 74 7.59 0.01 -7.12
C ALA A 74 7.13 -0.85 -5.93
N LEU A 75 7.40 -0.39 -4.71
CA LEU A 75 7.03 -1.07 -3.48
C LEU A 75 6.16 -0.15 -2.62
N THR A 76 4.94 -0.62 -2.35
CA THR A 76 4.02 -0.03 -1.38
C THR A 76 3.60 -1.10 -0.39
N ARG A 77 3.44 -0.73 0.88
CA ARG A 77 3.06 -1.67 1.93
C ARG A 77 2.30 -1.01 3.05
N ASN A 78 1.66 -1.86 3.86
CA ASN A 78 1.29 -1.55 5.24
C ASN A 78 2.02 -2.50 6.20
N ASP A 79 1.46 -2.70 7.38
CA ASP A 79 2.05 -3.52 8.44
C ASP A 79 2.06 -5.01 8.15
N ILE A 80 1.15 -5.48 7.28
CA ILE A 80 0.84 -6.90 7.12
C ILE A 80 0.98 -7.36 5.66
N CYS A 81 0.84 -6.44 4.70
CA CYS A 81 0.95 -6.75 3.29
C CYS A 81 1.98 -5.86 2.57
N VAL A 82 2.82 -6.50 1.75
CA VAL A 82 3.78 -5.85 0.85
C VAL A 82 3.39 -6.12 -0.59
N HIS A 83 3.35 -5.07 -1.41
CA HIS A 83 3.03 -5.11 -2.83
C HIS A 83 4.21 -4.56 -3.64
N GLU A 84 4.77 -5.39 -4.50
CA GLU A 84 5.89 -5.06 -5.39
C GLU A 84 5.45 -5.21 -6.84
N ARG A 85 5.60 -4.16 -7.63
CA ARG A 85 5.22 -4.15 -9.05
C ARG A 85 6.34 -3.60 -9.91
N HIS A 86 6.74 -4.34 -10.94
CA HIS A 86 7.73 -3.91 -11.92
C HIS A 86 7.07 -3.20 -13.09
N GLY A 87 7.58 -2.04 -13.48
CA GLY A 87 7.02 -1.26 -14.57
C GLY A 87 7.66 0.12 -14.70
N ALA A 88 7.11 0.94 -15.58
CA ALA A 88 7.50 2.34 -15.74
C ALA A 88 6.42 3.27 -15.15
N TYR A 89 6.84 4.44 -14.66
CA TYR A 89 5.92 5.47 -14.18
C TYR A 89 5.40 6.29 -15.35
N GLU A 90 4.25 5.87 -15.89
CA GLU A 90 3.60 6.49 -17.04
C GLU A 90 2.36 7.31 -16.63
N ASP A 91 2.01 8.32 -17.41
CA ASP A 91 0.81 9.15 -17.20
C ASP A 91 0.65 9.68 -15.76
N ILE A 92 1.74 10.22 -15.19
CA ILE A 92 1.72 10.82 -13.85
C ILE A 92 0.87 12.11 -13.87
N LYS A 93 -0.27 12.07 -13.18
CA LYS A 93 -1.19 13.21 -13.02
C LYS A 93 -1.20 13.68 -11.57
N GLY A 94 -1.45 14.97 -11.36
CA GLY A 94 -1.66 15.53 -10.03
C GLY A 94 -0.86 16.82 -9.80
N THR A 95 -1.59 17.92 -9.64
CA THR A 95 -1.05 19.24 -9.27
C THR A 95 -1.47 19.68 -7.86
N GLY A 96 -2.31 18.90 -7.17
CA GLY A 96 -2.78 19.18 -5.81
C GLY A 96 -2.41 18.08 -4.80
N HIS A 97 -3.22 17.95 -3.75
CA HIS A 97 -3.02 16.96 -2.67
C HIS A 97 -3.16 15.49 -3.12
N VAL A 98 -3.79 15.26 -4.27
CA VAL A 98 -4.01 13.92 -4.84
C VAL A 98 -3.28 13.80 -6.17
N GLY A 99 -2.56 12.69 -6.34
CA GLY A 99 -1.91 12.29 -7.59
C GLY A 99 -2.37 10.93 -8.07
N LEU A 100 -2.15 10.65 -9.35
CA LEU A 100 -2.48 9.41 -10.03
C LEU A 100 -1.30 9.00 -10.90
N VAL A 101 -1.03 7.71 -11.00
CA VAL A 101 -0.20 7.14 -12.07
C VAL A 101 -1.07 6.10 -12.76
N LEU A 102 -1.22 6.23 -14.07
CA LEU A 102 -2.12 5.39 -14.88
C LEU A 102 -1.34 4.68 -15.97
N GLY A 103 -0.37 3.86 -15.56
CA GLY A 103 0.39 2.99 -16.45
C GLY A 103 -0.28 1.62 -16.65
N PRO A 104 0.13 0.87 -17.68
CA PRO A 104 -0.28 -0.53 -17.85
C PRO A 104 0.29 -1.45 -16.76
N ASP A 105 1.44 -1.08 -16.19
CA ASP A 105 2.08 -1.81 -15.09
C ASP A 105 1.91 -1.09 -13.74
N ILE A 106 2.40 0.15 -13.65
CA ILE A 106 2.36 0.94 -12.41
C ILE A 106 1.06 1.76 -12.37
N ASP A 107 0.12 1.33 -11.53
CA ASP A 107 -1.13 2.02 -11.24
C ASP A 107 -1.17 2.44 -9.76
N LEU A 108 -1.26 3.75 -9.51
CA LEU A 108 -1.14 4.33 -8.18
C LEU A 108 -2.24 5.36 -7.91
N ARG A 109 -2.68 5.42 -6.65
CA ARG A 109 -3.36 6.59 -6.06
C ARG A 109 -2.44 7.19 -5.01
N VAL A 110 -2.13 8.47 -5.15
CA VAL A 110 -1.13 9.15 -4.33
C VAL A 110 -1.79 10.23 -3.48
N PHE A 111 -1.48 10.28 -2.19
CA PHE A 111 -2.02 11.26 -1.24
C PHE A 111 -0.88 12.06 -0.60
N PHE A 112 -0.50 13.18 -1.22
CA PHE A 112 0.70 13.95 -0.87
C PHE A 112 0.62 14.66 0.49
N SER A 113 -0.57 14.84 1.06
CA SER A 113 -0.74 15.61 2.30
C SER A 113 0.01 15.06 3.51
N CYS A 114 0.36 13.77 3.52
CA CYS A 114 1.11 13.16 4.63
C CYS A 114 2.59 12.92 4.30
N TRP A 115 3.06 13.26 3.09
CA TRP A 115 4.45 13.04 2.68
C TRP A 115 5.36 14.07 3.33
N ASP A 116 6.46 13.61 3.93
CA ASP A 116 7.40 14.48 4.65
C ASP A 116 8.78 14.51 3.98
N SER A 117 9.40 13.35 3.75
CA SER A 117 10.79 13.28 3.28
C SER A 117 11.02 12.25 2.19
N ALA A 118 12.03 12.54 1.36
CA ALA A 118 12.48 11.69 0.27
C ALA A 118 13.99 11.48 0.35
N TRP A 119 14.43 10.26 0.06
CA TRP A 119 15.82 9.84 0.19
C TRP A 119 16.25 8.97 -0.98
N ALA A 120 17.44 9.23 -1.51
CA ALA A 120 18.13 8.25 -2.33
C ALA A 120 18.92 7.32 -1.41
N VAL A 121 18.74 6.01 -1.55
CA VAL A 121 19.28 5.01 -0.63
C VAL A 121 20.00 3.93 -1.42
N GLU A 122 21.19 3.59 -0.96
CA GLU A 122 21.94 2.41 -1.37
C GLU A 122 22.02 1.44 -0.18
N GLU A 123 21.55 0.22 -0.37
CA GLU A 123 21.59 -0.83 0.65
C GLU A 123 21.82 -2.18 -0.03
N GLY A 124 22.89 -2.89 0.36
CA GLY A 124 23.21 -4.21 -0.19
C GLY A 124 23.41 -4.20 -1.72
N GLY A 125 23.98 -3.12 -2.26
CA GLY A 125 24.21 -2.94 -3.70
C GLY A 125 22.97 -2.57 -4.52
N ARG A 126 21.83 -2.31 -3.86
CA ARG A 126 20.60 -1.86 -4.52
C ARG A 126 20.40 -0.37 -4.32
N HIS A 127 20.09 0.34 -5.40
CA HIS A 127 19.72 1.75 -5.38
C HIS A 127 18.20 1.91 -5.32
N SER A 128 17.72 2.90 -4.56
CA SER A 128 16.30 3.20 -4.44
C SER A 128 16.01 4.65 -4.09
N LEU A 129 14.83 5.13 -4.48
CA LEU A 129 14.21 6.33 -3.94
C LEU A 129 13.17 5.91 -2.90
N GLN A 130 13.22 6.47 -1.69
CA GLN A 130 12.33 6.10 -0.58
C GLN A 130 11.63 7.34 -0.02
N PHE A 131 10.30 7.26 0.10
CA PHE A 131 9.43 8.33 0.56
C PHE A 131 8.79 7.96 1.90
N PHE A 132 8.76 8.91 2.83
CA PHE A 132 8.28 8.72 4.21
C PHE A 132 7.26 9.78 4.59
N ASP A 133 6.39 9.44 5.53
CA ASP A 133 5.44 10.38 6.13
C ASP A 133 6.02 11.13 7.34
N THR A 134 5.19 11.97 7.95
CA THR A 134 5.56 12.79 9.12
C THR A 134 5.86 11.98 10.38
N GLU A 135 5.48 10.70 10.45
CA GLU A 135 5.89 9.77 11.52
C GLU A 135 7.16 8.99 11.14
N GLY A 136 7.69 9.22 9.94
CA GLY A 136 8.82 8.52 9.37
C GLY A 136 8.53 7.06 8.99
N VAL A 137 7.26 6.73 8.76
CA VAL A 137 6.84 5.44 8.20
C VAL A 137 6.97 5.49 6.67
N ALA A 138 7.43 4.40 6.06
CA ALA A 138 7.58 4.34 4.61
C ALA A 138 6.22 4.40 3.90
N ILE A 139 6.07 5.39 3.03
CA ILE A 139 4.91 5.52 2.13
C ILE A 139 5.13 4.69 0.88
N HIS A 140 6.29 4.85 0.25
CA HIS A 140 6.56 4.28 -1.07
C HIS A 140 8.05 4.17 -1.32
N LYS A 141 8.46 3.14 -2.07
CA LYS A 141 9.86 2.95 -2.50
C LYS A 141 9.92 2.59 -3.97
N VAL A 142 10.94 3.12 -4.65
CA VAL A 142 11.23 2.82 -6.05
C VAL A 142 12.64 2.26 -6.11
N TYR A 143 12.77 0.98 -6.44
CA TYR A 143 14.06 0.30 -6.58
C TYR A 143 14.49 0.30 -8.03
N CYS A 144 15.76 0.64 -8.28
CA CYS A 144 16.39 0.43 -9.56
C CYS A 144 16.48 -1.07 -9.88
N THR A 145 16.35 -1.40 -11.15
CA THR A 145 16.54 -2.72 -11.74
C THR A 145 17.57 -2.61 -12.87
N ASP A 146 17.89 -3.73 -13.52
CA ASP A 146 18.78 -3.75 -14.69
C ASP A 146 18.20 -2.96 -15.89
N GLU A 147 16.89 -2.68 -15.89
CA GLU A 147 16.18 -1.93 -16.93
C GLU A 147 16.02 -0.44 -16.60
N THR A 148 16.53 0.01 -15.45
CA THR A 148 16.44 1.40 -15.04
C THR A 148 17.44 2.27 -15.80
N ASP A 149 17.01 3.45 -16.25
CA ASP A 149 17.91 4.49 -16.76
C ASP A 149 18.73 5.07 -15.60
N THR A 150 19.88 4.44 -15.37
CA THR A 150 20.78 4.80 -14.27
C THR A 150 21.33 6.21 -14.42
N ALA A 151 21.49 6.73 -15.64
CA ALA A 151 21.95 8.10 -15.86
C ALA A 151 20.89 9.11 -15.40
N GLN A 152 19.61 8.87 -15.69
CA GLN A 152 18.51 9.69 -15.21
C GLN A 152 18.34 9.59 -13.69
N TYR A 153 18.51 8.40 -13.11
CA TYR A 153 18.52 8.23 -11.66
C TYR A 153 19.62 9.08 -11.00
N LEU A 154 20.86 8.95 -11.44
CA LEU A 154 22.00 9.70 -10.87
C LEU A 154 21.82 11.21 -11.03
N LYS A 155 21.32 11.66 -12.18
CA LYS A 155 21.00 13.06 -12.44
C LYS A 155 19.94 13.58 -11.47
N LEU A 156 18.85 12.85 -11.26
CA LEU A 156 17.79 13.21 -10.31
C LEU A 156 18.35 13.33 -8.89
N VAL A 157 19.15 12.35 -8.45
CA VAL A 157 19.78 12.38 -7.12
C VAL A 157 20.69 13.59 -6.98
N GLN A 158 21.54 13.88 -7.97
CA GLN A 158 22.44 15.01 -7.95
C GLN A 158 21.70 16.36 -7.92
N GLU A 159 20.63 16.51 -8.70
CA GLU A 159 19.82 17.73 -8.77
C GLU A 159 19.13 18.08 -7.46
N HIS A 160 18.73 17.07 -6.68
CA HIS A 160 17.96 17.24 -5.45
C HIS A 160 18.77 17.00 -4.17
N ALA A 161 20.05 16.63 -4.27
CA ALA A 161 20.86 16.31 -3.10
C ALA A 161 21.03 17.52 -2.16
N VAL A 162 20.72 17.32 -0.88
CA VAL A 162 20.96 18.32 0.17
C VAL A 162 21.60 17.70 1.40
N ALA A 163 22.14 18.55 2.26
CA ALA A 163 22.69 18.11 3.54
C ALA A 163 21.60 17.42 4.38
N SER A 164 21.91 16.21 4.86
CA SER A 164 21.02 15.48 5.74
C SER A 164 20.75 16.25 7.04
N VAL A 165 19.50 16.19 7.46
CA VAL A 165 19.03 16.64 8.78
C VAL A 165 18.31 15.47 9.44
N TRP A 166 18.34 15.43 10.76
CA TRP A 166 17.73 14.30 11.49
C TRP A 166 16.20 14.39 11.34
N PRO A 167 15.51 13.35 10.87
CA PRO A 167 14.06 13.38 10.73
C PRO A 167 13.39 13.63 12.09
N ALA A 168 12.56 14.68 12.14
CA ALA A 168 11.68 14.95 13.27
C ALA A 168 10.34 14.23 13.02
N PHE A 169 9.76 13.65 14.05
CA PHE A 169 8.46 13.00 13.94
C PHE A 169 7.35 13.88 14.49
N GLN A 170 6.24 13.86 13.77
CA GLN A 170 4.98 14.38 14.23
C GLN A 170 4.00 13.23 14.19
N ALA A 171 3.51 12.86 15.37
CA ALA A 171 2.46 11.86 15.50
C ALA A 171 1.26 12.28 14.66
N ILE A 172 0.70 11.33 13.93
CA ILE A 172 -0.52 11.55 13.16
C ILE A 172 -1.71 11.29 14.07
N GLU A 173 -2.70 12.16 14.01
CA GLU A 173 -3.92 11.97 14.78
C GLU A 173 -4.61 10.66 14.36
N PRO A 174 -4.99 9.81 15.33
CA PRO A 174 -5.70 8.58 15.04
C PRO A 174 -7.06 8.88 14.41
N ASP A 175 -7.53 7.97 13.57
CA ASP A 175 -8.89 8.05 13.04
C ASP A 175 -9.90 7.74 14.15
N VAL A 176 -10.61 8.77 14.63
CA VAL A 176 -11.58 8.68 15.74
C VAL A 176 -13.02 8.44 15.27
N ARG A 177 -13.21 8.01 14.02
CA ARG A 177 -14.55 7.66 13.51
C ARG A 177 -15.16 6.48 14.28
N GLN A 178 -16.48 6.50 14.38
CA GLN A 178 -17.24 5.52 15.17
C GLN A 178 -17.16 4.12 14.57
N ASP A 179 -17.21 3.11 15.44
CA ASP A 179 -17.25 1.69 15.07
C ASP A 179 -18.64 1.20 14.65
N ARG A 180 -19.67 2.05 14.77
CA ARG A 180 -21.07 1.73 14.48
C ARG A 180 -21.75 2.89 13.79
N VAL A 181 -22.77 2.57 13.02
CA VAL A 181 -23.60 3.54 12.32
C VAL A 181 -24.74 3.99 13.25
N ASP A 182 -24.87 5.30 13.48
CA ASP A 182 -25.95 5.87 14.29
C ASP A 182 -27.35 5.68 13.64
N ASP A 183 -27.46 5.89 12.33
CA ASP A 183 -28.68 5.68 11.54
C ASP A 183 -28.43 4.66 10.42
N ALA A 184 -28.64 3.38 10.74
CA ALA A 184 -28.39 2.26 9.83
C ALA A 184 -29.24 2.33 8.56
N GLN A 185 -30.48 2.83 8.64
CA GLN A 185 -31.36 2.91 7.47
C GLN A 185 -30.89 4.01 6.52
N ALA A 186 -30.62 5.21 7.02
CA ALA A 186 -30.12 6.31 6.20
C ALA A 186 -28.75 5.97 5.59
N PHE A 187 -27.90 5.25 6.32
CA PHE A 187 -26.61 4.78 5.83
C PHE A 187 -26.76 3.77 4.69
N ARG A 188 -27.64 2.78 4.86
CA ARG A 188 -27.94 1.81 3.82
C ARG A 188 -28.54 2.47 2.57
N ASP A 189 -29.45 3.43 2.73
CA ASP A 189 -30.03 4.19 1.61
C ASP A 189 -28.96 5.00 0.86
N ALA A 190 -27.98 5.54 1.58
CA ALA A 190 -26.84 6.21 0.98
C ALA A 190 -25.93 5.22 0.23
N TRP A 191 -25.67 4.04 0.80
CA TRP A 191 -24.89 2.98 0.16
C TRP A 191 -25.51 2.50 -1.15
N LEU A 192 -26.82 2.25 -1.14
CA LEU A 192 -27.58 1.83 -2.32
C LEU A 192 -27.60 2.90 -3.43
N ASN A 193 -27.32 4.15 -3.08
CA ASN A 193 -27.24 5.27 -4.01
C ASN A 193 -25.84 5.59 -4.52
N LEU A 194 -24.80 4.85 -4.10
CA LEU A 194 -23.44 5.03 -4.63
C LEU A 194 -23.45 4.94 -6.17
N LYS A 195 -22.69 5.84 -6.81
CA LYS A 195 -22.55 5.91 -8.27
C LYS A 195 -21.17 5.46 -8.72
N ASP A 196 -20.19 5.60 -7.86
CA ASP A 196 -18.84 5.08 -8.03
C ASP A 196 -18.30 4.50 -6.71
N THR A 197 -17.38 3.53 -6.80
CA THR A 197 -16.68 2.99 -5.63
C THR A 197 -15.89 4.04 -4.85
N HIS A 198 -15.45 5.13 -5.49
CA HIS A 198 -14.74 6.24 -4.86
C HIS A 198 -15.67 7.13 -4.00
N ASP A 199 -17.00 7.09 -4.23
CA ASP A 199 -17.99 7.82 -3.42
C ASP A 199 -18.14 7.23 -2.02
N PHE A 200 -17.68 5.99 -1.83
CA PHE A 200 -17.76 5.28 -0.56
C PHE A 200 -17.05 6.01 0.58
N PHE A 201 -15.87 6.58 0.31
CA PHE A 201 -15.08 7.24 1.35
C PHE A 201 -15.68 8.60 1.81
N PRO A 202 -16.14 9.48 0.91
CA PRO A 202 -16.99 10.61 1.27
C PRO A 202 -18.23 10.22 2.08
N MET A 203 -18.88 9.10 1.74
CA MET A 203 -20.02 8.59 2.49
C MET A 203 -19.64 8.20 3.93
N LEU A 204 -18.55 7.45 4.13
CA LEU A 204 -18.06 7.11 5.48
C LEU A 204 -17.82 8.36 6.33
N ARG A 205 -17.22 9.40 5.75
CA ARG A 205 -17.01 10.69 6.43
C ARG A 205 -18.32 11.38 6.80
N LYS A 206 -19.31 11.38 5.91
CA LYS A 206 -20.63 11.99 6.14
C LYS A 206 -21.34 11.36 7.35
N PHE A 207 -21.21 10.05 7.52
CA PHE A 207 -21.81 9.30 8.62
C PHE A 207 -20.87 9.13 9.82
N ASN A 208 -19.68 9.74 9.79
CA ASN A 208 -18.68 9.66 10.86
C ASN A 208 -18.36 8.22 11.32
N VAL A 209 -18.42 7.26 10.39
CA VAL A 209 -18.22 5.84 10.69
C VAL A 209 -16.95 5.35 10.01
N ASN A 210 -16.22 4.47 10.68
CA ASN A 210 -15.08 3.80 10.08
C ASN A 210 -15.55 2.70 9.11
N ARG A 211 -14.60 2.16 8.34
CA ARG A 211 -14.92 1.19 7.30
C ARG A 211 -15.52 -0.09 7.86
N GLN A 212 -14.98 -0.57 8.98
CA GLN A 212 -15.43 -1.81 9.61
C GLN A 212 -16.86 -1.69 10.16
N GLY A 213 -17.17 -0.60 10.87
CA GLY A 213 -18.52 -0.31 11.36
C GLY A 213 -19.54 -0.22 10.24
N ALA A 214 -19.16 0.40 9.13
CA ALA A 214 -19.97 0.40 7.92
C ALA A 214 -20.29 -1.00 7.39
N LEU A 215 -19.32 -1.93 7.36
CA LEU A 215 -19.56 -3.32 6.90
C LEU A 215 -20.47 -4.09 7.86
N LEU A 216 -20.34 -3.87 9.16
CA LEU A 216 -21.13 -4.54 10.18
C LEU A 216 -22.61 -4.16 10.09
N ASP A 217 -22.92 -2.89 9.84
CA ASP A 217 -24.28 -2.36 9.95
C ASP A 217 -25.03 -2.24 8.62
N VAL A 218 -24.37 -2.37 7.46
CA VAL A 218 -25.02 -2.15 6.14
C VAL A 218 -26.01 -3.25 5.73
N GLY A 219 -25.85 -4.48 6.25
CA GLY A 219 -26.69 -5.63 5.95
C GLY A 219 -26.03 -6.69 5.04
N ALA A 220 -26.45 -7.95 5.22
CA ALA A 220 -25.78 -9.12 4.65
C ALA A 220 -25.88 -9.25 3.13
N ASP A 221 -26.84 -8.61 2.47
CA ASP A 221 -26.88 -8.55 1.00
C ASP A 221 -25.82 -7.58 0.41
N LEU A 222 -25.21 -6.73 1.24
CA LEU A 222 -24.21 -5.74 0.85
C LEU A 222 -22.81 -6.02 1.42
N ALA A 223 -22.70 -6.63 2.59
CA ALA A 223 -21.43 -7.05 3.17
C ALA A 223 -21.58 -8.32 4.02
N GLN A 224 -20.73 -9.32 3.77
CA GLN A 224 -20.69 -10.56 4.56
C GLN A 224 -19.27 -10.89 4.99
N GLN A 225 -19.10 -11.17 6.27
CA GLN A 225 -17.84 -11.71 6.77
C GLN A 225 -17.69 -13.16 6.30
N VAL A 226 -16.53 -13.48 5.76
CA VAL A 226 -16.16 -14.81 5.26
C VAL A 226 -14.91 -15.32 6.00
N PRO A 227 -14.66 -16.64 5.98
CA PRO A 227 -13.46 -17.21 6.61
C PRO A 227 -12.15 -16.63 6.04
N VAL A 228 -11.10 -16.58 6.86
CA VAL A 228 -9.78 -16.07 6.45
C VAL A 228 -9.17 -16.89 5.30
N ASP A 229 -9.45 -18.19 5.25
CA ASP A 229 -8.96 -19.08 4.19
C ASP A 229 -9.57 -18.77 2.80
N THR A 230 -10.58 -17.90 2.73
CA THR A 230 -11.13 -17.39 1.46
C THR A 230 -10.09 -16.62 0.65
N ILE A 231 -9.10 -15.98 1.28
CA ILE A 231 -8.03 -15.27 0.56
C ILE A 231 -7.22 -16.23 -0.30
N ASP A 232 -6.78 -17.35 0.29
CA ASP A 232 -6.01 -18.40 -0.40
C ASP A 232 -6.86 -19.07 -1.49
N LYS A 233 -8.10 -19.45 -1.17
CA LYS A 233 -9.04 -20.03 -2.14
C LYS A 233 -9.25 -19.12 -3.35
N MET A 234 -9.44 -17.83 -3.13
CA MET A 234 -9.62 -16.84 -4.20
C MET A 234 -8.37 -16.73 -5.08
N LEU A 235 -7.18 -16.58 -4.48
CA LEU A 235 -5.93 -16.45 -5.25
C LEU A 235 -5.61 -17.72 -6.05
N ARG A 236 -5.81 -18.90 -5.46
CA ARG A 236 -5.60 -20.18 -6.16
C ARG A 236 -6.62 -20.41 -7.27
N ASN A 237 -7.88 -20.01 -7.08
CA ASN A 237 -8.89 -20.08 -8.14
C ASN A 237 -8.53 -19.13 -9.29
N ALA A 238 -8.19 -17.87 -8.99
CA ALA A 238 -7.76 -16.91 -10.01
C ALA A 238 -6.54 -17.42 -10.81
N ALA A 239 -5.58 -18.04 -10.13
CA ALA A 239 -4.42 -18.64 -10.79
C ALA A 239 -4.77 -19.86 -11.65
N ALA A 240 -5.65 -20.75 -11.18
CA ALA A 240 -6.08 -21.93 -11.91
C ALA A 240 -6.85 -21.59 -13.19
N GLU A 241 -7.70 -20.55 -13.14
CA GLU A 241 -8.54 -20.13 -14.26
C GLU A 241 -7.84 -19.08 -15.16
N GLY A 242 -6.64 -18.62 -14.79
CA GLY A 242 -5.98 -17.50 -15.47
C GLY A 242 -6.78 -16.20 -15.41
N GLN A 243 -7.67 -16.06 -14.42
CA GLN A 243 -8.56 -14.93 -14.28
C GLN A 243 -7.79 -13.69 -13.83
N SER A 244 -7.95 -12.59 -14.56
CA SER A 244 -7.36 -11.30 -14.15
C SER A 244 -8.09 -10.71 -12.95
N ILE A 245 -7.32 -10.35 -11.93
CA ILE A 245 -7.79 -9.67 -10.73
C ILE A 245 -7.21 -8.25 -10.67
N MET A 246 -7.74 -7.45 -9.75
CA MET A 246 -7.09 -6.26 -9.25
C MET A 246 -6.74 -6.47 -7.77
N CYS A 247 -5.52 -6.12 -7.36
CA CYS A 247 -5.06 -6.21 -5.98
C CYS A 247 -4.59 -4.83 -5.51
N PHE A 248 -5.26 -4.29 -4.50
CA PHE A 248 -5.02 -2.97 -3.92
C PHE A 248 -4.36 -3.13 -2.56
N VAL A 249 -3.14 -2.62 -2.41
CA VAL A 249 -2.45 -2.52 -1.12
C VAL A 249 -2.03 -1.08 -0.93
N GLY A 250 -2.27 -0.53 0.25
CA GLY A 250 -1.97 0.85 0.51
C GLY A 250 -1.63 1.14 1.97
N ASN A 251 -1.23 2.39 2.16
CA ASN A 251 -1.07 3.07 3.44
C ASN A 251 -1.66 4.47 3.30
N ARG A 252 -1.49 5.31 4.32
CA ARG A 252 -2.02 6.68 4.37
C ARG A 252 -1.63 7.57 3.18
N GLY A 253 -0.47 7.33 2.55
CA GLY A 253 0.10 8.18 1.51
C GLY A 253 0.04 7.61 0.10
N MET A 254 -0.27 6.32 -0.05
CA MET A 254 -0.21 5.61 -1.32
C MET A 254 -1.14 4.40 -1.35
N ILE A 255 -1.83 4.17 -2.46
CA ILE A 255 -2.42 2.88 -2.83
C ILE A 255 -1.78 2.42 -4.13
N GLN A 256 -1.25 1.20 -4.13
CA GLN A 256 -0.68 0.54 -5.28
C GLN A 256 -1.57 -0.59 -5.76
N ILE A 257 -1.75 -0.65 -7.07
CA ILE A 257 -2.73 -1.51 -7.72
C ILE A 257 -2.00 -2.43 -8.70
N HIS A 258 -2.20 -3.73 -8.55
CA HIS A 258 -1.92 -4.69 -9.61
C HIS A 258 -3.21 -4.93 -10.38
N THR A 259 -3.14 -4.99 -11.72
CA THR A 259 -4.23 -5.48 -12.57
C THR A 259 -3.67 -6.52 -13.52
N GLY A 260 -4.21 -7.74 -13.48
CA GLY A 260 -3.77 -8.83 -14.34
C GLY A 260 -3.96 -10.20 -13.68
N PRO A 261 -3.53 -11.27 -14.36
CA PRO A 261 -3.52 -12.60 -13.76
C PRO A 261 -2.55 -12.65 -12.58
N VAL A 262 -2.70 -13.71 -11.78
CA VAL A 262 -1.72 -14.17 -10.80
C VAL A 262 -1.44 -15.63 -11.08
N GLU A 263 -0.21 -16.11 -10.90
CA GLU A 263 0.15 -17.48 -11.30
C GLU A 263 0.71 -18.29 -10.14
N ARG A 264 1.77 -17.79 -9.50
CA ARG A 264 2.56 -18.58 -8.56
C ARG A 264 2.21 -18.26 -7.11
N ILE A 265 1.20 -18.97 -6.60
CA ILE A 265 0.74 -18.86 -5.21
C ILE A 265 1.55 -19.78 -4.30
N VAL A 266 2.26 -19.21 -3.31
CA VAL A 266 3.19 -19.94 -2.43
C VAL A 266 2.98 -19.56 -0.97
N GLU A 267 2.83 -20.57 -0.12
CA GLU A 267 2.84 -20.43 1.34
C GLU A 267 4.25 -20.65 1.89
N ARG A 268 4.71 -19.75 2.77
CA ARG A 268 5.98 -19.89 3.50
C ARG A 268 5.83 -19.37 4.93
N GLY A 269 5.71 -20.27 5.89
CA GLY A 269 5.43 -19.89 7.28
C GLY A 269 4.09 -19.15 7.35
N PRO A 270 4.03 -17.95 7.96
CA PRO A 270 2.79 -17.18 8.05
C PRO A 270 2.44 -16.41 6.76
N TRP A 271 3.29 -16.47 5.72
CA TRP A 271 3.13 -15.66 4.52
C TRP A 271 2.42 -16.43 3.40
N LEU A 272 1.34 -15.85 2.88
CA LEU A 272 0.76 -16.18 1.59
C LEU A 272 1.35 -15.24 0.53
N ASN A 273 1.91 -15.81 -0.54
CA ASN A 273 2.67 -15.04 -1.52
C ASN A 273 2.14 -15.23 -2.93
N VAL A 274 2.16 -14.15 -3.72
CA VAL A 274 2.21 -14.20 -5.18
C VAL A 274 3.66 -13.93 -5.57
N LEU A 275 4.28 -14.80 -6.36
CA LEU A 275 5.70 -14.70 -6.75
C LEU A 275 5.85 -14.72 -8.28
N ASP A 276 5.18 -13.78 -8.93
CA ASP A 276 5.17 -13.66 -10.39
C ASP A 276 6.31 -12.74 -10.87
N PRO A 277 6.73 -12.85 -12.15
CA PRO A 277 7.89 -12.12 -12.65
C PRO A 277 7.83 -10.60 -12.48
N THR A 278 6.63 -10.02 -12.56
CA THR A 278 6.45 -8.56 -12.51
C THR A 278 5.54 -8.09 -11.38
N PHE A 279 4.97 -9.01 -10.58
CA PHE A 279 4.13 -8.72 -9.43
C PHE A 279 4.44 -9.68 -8.29
N ASN A 280 4.82 -9.14 -7.13
CA ASN A 280 4.98 -9.92 -5.91
C ASN A 280 4.06 -9.35 -4.83
N LEU A 281 3.38 -10.25 -4.13
CA LEU A 281 2.55 -9.94 -2.98
C LEU A 281 3.04 -10.78 -1.81
N HIS A 282 3.22 -10.17 -0.65
CA HIS A 282 3.55 -10.88 0.58
C HIS A 282 2.53 -10.50 1.64
N LEU A 283 1.63 -11.42 2.00
CA LEU A 283 0.58 -11.22 2.98
C LEU A 283 0.82 -12.12 4.19
N ASP A 284 1.03 -11.53 5.37
CA ASP A 284 1.08 -12.28 6.63
C ASP A 284 -0.34 -12.62 7.08
N VAL A 285 -0.83 -13.80 6.68
CA VAL A 285 -2.20 -14.25 6.98
C VAL A 285 -2.42 -14.53 8.47
N SER A 286 -1.35 -14.70 9.26
CA SER A 286 -1.46 -14.91 10.70
C SER A 286 -1.92 -13.65 11.46
N ARG A 287 -1.81 -12.49 10.82
CA ARG A 287 -2.22 -11.19 11.37
C ARG A 287 -3.55 -10.68 10.80
N VAL A 288 -4.21 -11.45 9.95
CA VAL A 288 -5.56 -11.14 9.44
C VAL A 288 -6.60 -11.43 10.51
N SER A 289 -7.47 -10.45 10.79
CA SER A 289 -8.57 -10.61 11.74
C SER A 289 -9.90 -10.90 11.02
N GLN A 290 -10.19 -10.17 9.94
CA GLN A 290 -11.48 -10.27 9.26
C GLN A 290 -11.32 -10.22 7.75
N VAL A 291 -12.17 -10.96 7.05
CA VAL A 291 -12.28 -10.93 5.60
C VAL A 291 -13.74 -10.75 5.26
N TRP A 292 -14.03 -9.85 4.31
CA TRP A 292 -15.38 -9.46 3.95
C TRP A 292 -15.56 -9.53 2.45
N VAL A 293 -16.65 -10.15 2.00
CA VAL A 293 -17.17 -9.91 0.65
C VAL A 293 -18.07 -8.68 0.73
N VAL A 294 -17.76 -7.65 -0.06
CA VAL A 294 -18.45 -6.35 -0.03
C VAL A 294 -18.93 -5.98 -1.42
N ASN A 295 -20.18 -5.60 -1.53
CA ASN A 295 -20.89 -5.32 -2.78
C ASN A 295 -21.38 -3.87 -2.80
N LYS A 296 -20.98 -3.11 -3.82
CA LYS A 296 -21.29 -1.68 -3.95
C LYS A 296 -21.91 -1.39 -5.32
N PRO A 297 -23.02 -0.65 -5.40
CA PRO A 297 -23.58 -0.26 -6.69
C PRO A 297 -22.71 0.82 -7.33
N THR A 298 -22.67 0.80 -8.66
CA THR A 298 -22.08 1.87 -9.48
C THR A 298 -22.96 2.13 -10.69
N VAL A 299 -22.67 3.18 -11.45
CA VAL A 299 -23.33 3.43 -12.74
C VAL A 299 -23.07 2.32 -13.78
N ASP A 300 -21.98 1.57 -13.61
CA ASP A 300 -21.58 0.46 -14.49
C ASP A 300 -22.16 -0.89 -14.03
N GLY A 301 -22.97 -0.90 -12.98
CA GLY A 301 -23.47 -2.11 -12.31
C GLY A 301 -22.82 -2.33 -10.95
N TRP A 302 -23.13 -3.47 -10.33
CA TRP A 302 -22.58 -3.83 -9.03
C TRP A 302 -21.11 -4.23 -9.12
N VAL A 303 -20.35 -3.84 -8.12
CA VAL A 303 -18.93 -4.18 -7.97
C VAL A 303 -18.72 -4.90 -6.65
N THR A 304 -18.22 -6.12 -6.73
CA THR A 304 -17.93 -7.01 -5.63
C THR A 304 -16.44 -7.00 -5.32
N SER A 305 -16.10 -6.99 -4.04
CA SER A 305 -14.72 -6.97 -3.55
C SER A 305 -14.52 -7.93 -2.41
N LEU A 306 -13.31 -8.48 -2.28
CA LEU A 306 -12.83 -9.14 -1.08
C LEU A 306 -11.96 -8.14 -0.31
N GLU A 307 -12.40 -7.71 0.86
CA GLU A 307 -11.70 -6.73 1.70
C GLU A 307 -11.13 -7.42 2.96
N VAL A 308 -9.85 -7.23 3.24
CA VAL A 308 -9.10 -7.91 4.32
C VAL A 308 -8.65 -6.91 5.37
N TYR A 309 -8.89 -7.21 6.65
CA TYR A 309 -8.68 -6.30 7.78
C TYR A 309 -7.84 -6.92 8.88
N ASP A 310 -7.08 -6.07 9.56
CA ASP A 310 -6.34 -6.44 10.77
C ASP A 310 -7.20 -6.33 12.03
N ALA A 311 -6.59 -6.63 13.19
CA ALA A 311 -7.29 -6.59 14.47
C ALA A 311 -7.62 -5.16 14.96
N GLN A 312 -7.10 -4.13 14.30
CA GLN A 312 -7.36 -2.72 14.57
C GLN A 312 -8.46 -2.17 13.63
N GLY A 313 -8.95 -2.97 12.69
CA GLY A 313 -9.93 -2.53 11.69
C GLY A 313 -9.30 -1.80 10.50
N GLU A 314 -7.97 -1.82 10.38
CA GLU A 314 -7.25 -1.23 9.25
C GLU A 314 -7.28 -2.16 8.05
N LEU A 315 -7.42 -1.57 6.87
CA LEU A 315 -7.49 -2.30 5.61
C LEU A 315 -6.10 -2.78 5.19
N ILE A 316 -5.93 -4.11 5.11
CA ILE A 316 -4.69 -4.76 4.71
C ILE A 316 -4.57 -4.82 3.18
N VAL A 317 -5.58 -5.37 2.51
CA VAL A 317 -5.59 -5.58 1.06
C VAL A 317 -7.03 -5.70 0.56
N GLN A 318 -7.27 -5.28 -0.69
CA GLN A 318 -8.54 -5.50 -1.38
C GLN A 318 -8.33 -6.20 -2.70
N PHE A 319 -9.25 -7.08 -3.06
CA PHE A 319 -9.28 -7.75 -4.35
C PHE A 319 -10.58 -7.48 -5.10
N PHE A 320 -10.46 -7.32 -6.41
CA PHE A 320 -11.58 -7.16 -7.35
C PHE A 320 -11.32 -8.01 -8.59
N GLY A 321 -12.36 -8.27 -9.39
CA GLY A 321 -12.18 -8.75 -10.76
C GLY A 321 -11.67 -7.61 -11.64
N ALA A 322 -10.74 -7.91 -12.55
CA ALA A 322 -10.22 -6.88 -13.47
C ALA A 322 -11.34 -6.29 -14.32
N ARG A 323 -11.45 -4.95 -14.33
CA ARG A 323 -12.43 -4.22 -15.14
C ARG A 323 -11.84 -2.93 -15.68
N LYS A 324 -12.40 -2.47 -16.81
CA LYS A 324 -12.13 -1.13 -17.36
C LYS A 324 -13.23 -0.17 -16.92
N PRO A 325 -12.95 1.15 -16.81
CA PRO A 325 -14.00 2.14 -16.59
C PRO A 325 -15.13 2.01 -17.63
N GLY A 326 -16.39 2.14 -17.22
CA GLY A 326 -17.53 1.99 -18.11
C GLY A 326 -17.94 0.53 -18.38
N LYS A 327 -17.36 -0.44 -17.67
CA LYS A 327 -17.67 -1.87 -17.80
C LYS A 327 -18.08 -2.47 -16.45
N PRO A 328 -19.09 -3.37 -16.45
CA PRO A 328 -19.45 -4.13 -15.26
C PRO A 328 -18.30 -5.03 -14.82
N GLU A 329 -18.39 -5.55 -13.60
CA GLU A 329 -17.45 -6.57 -13.12
C GLU A 329 -17.54 -7.87 -13.94
N LEU A 330 -16.48 -8.67 -13.87
CA LEU A 330 -16.45 -9.99 -14.49
C LEU A 330 -17.51 -10.90 -13.86
N VAL A 331 -18.29 -11.59 -14.68
CA VAL A 331 -19.34 -12.50 -14.20
C VAL A 331 -18.73 -13.64 -13.38
N GLU A 332 -17.58 -14.15 -13.82
CA GLU A 332 -16.82 -15.20 -13.16
C GLU A 332 -16.30 -14.72 -11.80
N TRP A 333 -15.86 -13.47 -11.70
CA TRP A 333 -15.47 -12.86 -10.41
C TRP A 333 -16.65 -12.81 -9.45
N ARG A 334 -17.81 -12.32 -9.93
CA ARG A 334 -19.03 -12.25 -9.13
C ARG A 334 -19.44 -13.64 -8.65
N HIS A 335 -19.44 -14.63 -9.53
CA HIS A 335 -19.74 -16.02 -9.18
C HIS A 335 -18.80 -16.54 -8.09
N LEU A 336 -17.49 -16.33 -8.23
CA LEU A 336 -16.51 -16.75 -7.22
C LEU A 336 -16.79 -16.07 -5.86
N MET A 337 -17.01 -14.76 -5.82
CA MET A 337 -17.29 -14.04 -4.58
C MET A 337 -18.61 -14.50 -3.93
N THR A 338 -19.67 -14.68 -4.73
CA THR A 338 -20.95 -15.18 -4.22
C THR A 338 -20.86 -16.60 -3.69
N SER A 339 -19.96 -17.44 -4.22
CA SER A 339 -19.75 -18.81 -3.73
C SER A 339 -19.22 -18.87 -2.29
N PHE A 340 -18.62 -17.78 -1.80
CA PHE A 340 -18.16 -17.64 -0.42
C PHE A 340 -19.23 -17.06 0.53
N CYS A 341 -20.33 -16.54 -0.02
CA CYS A 341 -21.40 -15.89 0.74
C CYS A 341 -22.46 -16.91 1.18
N LYS A 342 -23.07 -16.68 2.35
CA LYS A 342 -24.19 -17.49 2.84
C LYS A 342 -25.53 -16.95 2.36
N GLU A 343 -25.61 -15.63 2.22
CA GLU A 343 -26.80 -14.93 1.74
C GLU A 343 -26.56 -14.40 0.33
N ALA A 344 -27.64 -14.20 -0.43
CA ALA A 344 -27.55 -13.64 -1.77
C ALA A 344 -27.11 -12.16 -1.70
N LEU A 345 -26.15 -11.78 -2.53
CA LEU A 345 -25.75 -10.39 -2.69
C LEU A 345 -26.77 -9.62 -3.52
N ALA A 346 -26.99 -8.34 -3.20
CA ALA A 346 -27.80 -7.43 -4.00
C ALA A 346 -27.29 -7.33 -5.45
N SER A 347 -28.20 -7.16 -6.41
CA SER A 347 -27.91 -7.21 -7.86
C SER A 347 -28.72 -6.20 -8.66
#